data_AF-A0A7J3CSN5-F1
#
_entry.id   AF-A0A7J3CSN5-F1
#
_cell.length_a   1.000
_cell.length_b   1.000
_cell.length_c   1.000
_cell.angle_alpha   90.00
_cell.angle_beta   90.00
_cell.angle_gamma   90.00
#
_symmetry.space_group_name_H-M   'P 1'
#
loop_
_entity.id
_entity.type
_entity.pdbx_description
1 polymer ?
#
loop_
_entity_poly.entity_id
_entity_poly.type
_entity_poly.pdbx_seq_one_letter_code
_entity_poly.pdbx_strand_id
1 'polypeptide(L)'
;MEETIVLSSSELVDYTILTKQKNELAFKKDFLLSKGLNENSEAVIALNNQIQEIDSKLDKIIQKIKSLDLVLIIPNKAEIDALTTKISTYSKAALEEALKSKNGPIYDLLKERAKYSKFNFLNKEVIARLIILANMLPKNEAEKLAAVLEAKIFDVVDVSSLDQEKQKEILQNLTRLKIYATISNNLLTFKKEEQALQELQIKEQVQKIWPENSKPVWILKENEQKWDEKESEFKNVWTRLQVLITKNQVEKLNDEELAEFDELQNKYLTLKNELKSLTVEENEQELKLIGHKNIPKPNPPASAL
;
A
#
# COMPACT_ATOMS: atom_id res chain seq x y z
N MET A 1 16.81 -15.15 27.28
CA MET A 1 17.41 -14.24 26.29
C MET A 1 16.27 -13.40 25.76
N GLU A 2 16.35 -12.08 25.84
CA GLU A 2 15.38 -11.20 25.20
C GLU A 2 15.61 -11.30 23.69
N GLU A 3 14.59 -11.75 22.97
CA GLU A 3 14.63 -11.74 21.51
C GLU A 3 14.09 -10.38 21.05
N THR A 4 14.97 -9.59 20.42
CA THR A 4 14.58 -8.33 19.79
C THR A 4 13.87 -8.63 18.49
N ILE A 5 12.59 -8.25 18.42
CA ILE A 5 11.76 -8.41 17.22
C ILE A 5 11.69 -7.06 16.54
N VAL A 6 12.07 -7.04 15.26
CA VAL A 6 11.99 -5.86 14.40
C VAL A 6 10.98 -6.13 13.30
N LEU A 7 10.01 -5.22 13.14
CA LEU A 7 9.08 -5.19 12.02
C LEU A 7 9.22 -3.85 11.29
N SER A 8 9.47 -3.92 9.99
CA SER A 8 9.58 -2.72 9.16
C SER A 8 8.29 -2.39 8.40
N SER A 9 8.20 -1.16 7.90
CA SER A 9 7.13 -0.77 6.97
C SER A 9 7.16 -1.58 5.67
N SER A 10 8.34 -2.02 5.21
CA SER A 10 8.47 -2.88 4.02
C SER A 10 7.84 -4.26 4.25
N GLU A 11 8.03 -4.88 5.42
CA GLU A 11 7.40 -6.14 5.78
C GLU A 11 5.86 -6.03 5.85
N LEU A 12 5.32 -4.89 6.29
CA LEU A 12 3.87 -4.63 6.28
C LEU A 12 3.31 -4.41 4.85
N VAL A 13 4.09 -3.80 3.97
CA VAL A 13 3.76 -3.72 2.54
C VAL A 13 3.75 -5.11 1.91
N ASP A 14 4.78 -5.91 2.18
CA ASP A 14 4.87 -7.30 1.72
C ASP A 14 3.71 -8.14 2.23
N TYR A 15 3.33 -7.99 3.50
CA TYR A 15 2.14 -8.64 4.06
C TYR A 15 0.88 -8.34 3.22
N THR A 16 0.69 -7.09 2.83
CA THR A 16 -0.45 -6.67 1.99
C THR A 16 -0.37 -7.27 0.58
N ILE A 17 0.81 -7.25 -0.05
CA ILE A 17 1.04 -7.80 -1.40
C ILE A 17 0.82 -9.31 -1.41
N LEU A 18 1.47 -10.03 -0.50
CA LEU A 18 1.40 -11.48 -0.37
C LEU A 18 -0.03 -11.94 -0.07
N THR A 19 -0.75 -11.23 0.81
CA THR A 19 -2.16 -11.54 1.10
C THR A 19 -3.03 -11.42 -0.16
N LYS A 20 -2.84 -10.37 -0.97
CA LYS A 20 -3.56 -10.21 -2.25
C LYS A 20 -3.20 -11.32 -3.23
N GLN A 21 -1.91 -11.62 -3.41
CA GLN A 21 -1.44 -12.67 -4.30
C GLN A 21 -1.99 -14.04 -3.91
N LYS A 22 -1.98 -14.37 -2.60
CA LYS A 22 -2.60 -15.60 -2.09
C LYS A 22 -4.07 -15.71 -2.47
N ASN A 23 -4.83 -14.64 -2.25
CA ASN A 23 -6.27 -14.61 -2.56
C ASN A 23 -6.53 -14.74 -4.07
N GLU A 24 -5.71 -14.12 -4.92
CA GLU A 24 -5.80 -14.24 -6.38
C GLU A 24 -5.48 -15.67 -6.86
N LEU A 25 -4.45 -16.31 -6.31
CA LEU A 25 -4.11 -17.70 -6.62
C LEU A 25 -5.17 -18.68 -6.13
N ALA A 26 -5.71 -18.46 -4.92
CA ALA A 26 -6.81 -19.24 -4.38
C ALA A 26 -8.06 -19.12 -5.27
N PHE A 27 -8.42 -17.90 -5.68
CA PHE A 27 -9.51 -17.68 -6.63
C PHE A 27 -9.27 -18.41 -7.97
N LYS A 28 -8.05 -18.32 -8.52
CA LYS A 28 -7.68 -19.00 -9.77
C LYS A 28 -7.81 -20.53 -9.63
N LYS A 29 -7.39 -21.09 -8.49
CA LYS A 29 -7.55 -22.51 -8.18
C LYS A 29 -9.03 -22.89 -8.16
N ASP A 30 -9.84 -22.17 -7.38
CA ASP A 30 -11.27 -22.45 -7.23
C ASP A 30 -12.02 -22.31 -8.56
N PHE A 31 -11.61 -21.35 -9.39
CA PHE A 31 -12.13 -21.19 -10.73
C PHE A 31 -11.83 -22.41 -11.61
N LEU A 32 -10.59 -22.90 -11.64
CA LEU A 32 -10.23 -24.09 -12.42
C LEU A 32 -11.02 -25.32 -11.96
N LEU A 33 -11.12 -25.54 -10.65
CA LEU A 33 -11.92 -26.64 -10.10
C LEU A 33 -13.39 -26.53 -10.49
N SER A 34 -13.96 -25.32 -10.48
CA SER A 34 -15.35 -25.08 -10.92
C SER A 34 -15.58 -25.36 -12.41
N LYS A 35 -14.51 -25.32 -13.23
CA LYS A 35 -14.54 -25.69 -14.65
C LYS A 35 -14.31 -27.19 -14.89
N GLY A 36 -14.26 -27.99 -13.82
CA GLY A 36 -14.14 -29.44 -13.89
C GLY A 36 -12.69 -29.95 -13.97
N LEU A 37 -11.69 -29.11 -13.70
CA LEU A 37 -10.32 -29.60 -13.53
C LEU A 37 -10.22 -30.46 -12.27
N ASN A 38 -9.45 -31.55 -12.36
CA ASN A 38 -9.18 -32.42 -11.22
C ASN A 38 -8.23 -31.74 -10.22
N GLU A 39 -8.45 -31.97 -8.92
CA GLU A 39 -7.57 -31.49 -7.83
C GLU A 39 -6.12 -31.94 -7.99
N ASN A 40 -5.91 -33.11 -8.61
CA ASN A 40 -4.59 -33.69 -8.88
C ASN A 40 -4.01 -33.28 -10.23
N SER A 41 -4.63 -32.33 -10.94
CA SER A 41 -4.04 -31.81 -12.18
C SER A 41 -2.78 -31.01 -11.89
N GLU A 42 -1.80 -31.07 -12.80
CA GLU A 42 -0.53 -30.35 -12.66
C GLU A 42 -0.73 -28.84 -12.40
N ALA A 43 -1.71 -28.24 -13.08
CA ALA A 43 -2.06 -26.83 -12.89
C ALA A 43 -2.57 -26.51 -11.48
N VAL A 44 -3.39 -27.38 -10.87
CA VAL A 44 -3.89 -27.19 -9.50
C VAL A 44 -2.79 -27.44 -8.47
N ILE A 45 -1.95 -28.46 -8.68
CA ILE A 45 -0.78 -28.74 -7.83
C ILE A 45 0.19 -27.56 -7.83
N ALA A 46 0.51 -27.00 -9.00
CA ALA A 46 1.38 -25.83 -9.10
C ALA A 46 0.83 -24.62 -8.33
N LEU A 47 -0.49 -24.36 -8.42
CA LEU A 47 -1.13 -23.29 -7.65
C LEU A 47 -1.08 -23.55 -6.14
N ASN A 48 -1.32 -24.78 -5.70
CA ASN A 48 -1.22 -25.14 -4.28
C ASN A 48 0.19 -24.94 -3.74
N ASN A 49 1.23 -25.33 -4.48
CA ASN A 49 2.62 -25.11 -4.09
C ASN A 49 2.95 -23.61 -3.95
N GLN A 50 2.49 -22.77 -4.89
CA GLN A 50 2.66 -21.33 -4.81
C GLN A 50 1.93 -20.72 -3.60
N ILE A 51 0.70 -21.17 -3.32
CA ILE A 51 -0.07 -20.74 -2.14
C ILE A 51 0.68 -21.10 -0.85
N GLN A 52 1.22 -22.33 -0.75
CA GLN A 52 1.98 -22.78 0.42
C GLN A 52 3.28 -21.98 0.62
N GLU A 53 3.98 -21.63 -0.46
CA GLU A 53 5.17 -20.79 -0.38
C GLU A 53 4.82 -19.39 0.16
N ILE A 54 3.75 -18.79 -0.36
CA ILE A 54 3.25 -17.49 0.12
C ILE A 54 2.81 -17.59 1.59
N ASP A 55 2.11 -18.65 1.99
CA ASP A 55 1.71 -18.88 3.38
C ASP A 55 2.89 -18.95 4.32
N SER A 56 3.95 -19.66 3.93
CA SER A 56 5.19 -19.74 4.73
C SER A 56 5.85 -18.37 4.93
N LYS A 57 5.76 -17.46 3.94
CA LYS A 57 6.25 -16.08 4.05
C LYS A 57 5.34 -15.22 4.93
N LEU A 58 4.02 -15.32 4.74
CA LEU A 58 3.03 -14.60 5.53
C LEU A 58 3.11 -14.99 7.01
N ASP A 59 3.26 -16.27 7.33
CA ASP A 59 3.33 -16.76 8.70
C ASP A 59 4.47 -16.13 9.49
N LYS A 60 5.63 -15.92 8.86
CA LYS A 60 6.77 -15.22 9.49
C LYS A 60 6.39 -13.79 9.88
N ILE A 61 5.73 -13.06 8.99
CA ILE A 61 5.32 -11.67 9.25
C ILE A 61 4.20 -11.64 10.31
N ILE A 62 3.22 -12.55 10.22
CA ILE A 62 2.12 -12.67 11.19
C ILE A 62 2.65 -12.99 12.59
N GLN A 63 3.66 -13.84 12.71
CA GLN A 63 4.29 -14.15 14.00
C GLN A 63 4.94 -12.91 14.62
N LYS A 64 5.59 -12.06 13.81
CA LYS A 64 6.12 -10.77 14.29
C LYS A 64 5.00 -9.83 14.74
N ILE A 65 3.96 -9.65 13.92
CA ILE A 65 2.79 -8.82 14.23
C ILE A 65 2.17 -9.24 15.56
N LYS A 66 1.94 -10.55 15.75
CA LYS A 66 1.38 -11.12 17.00
C LYS A 66 2.31 -10.92 18.19
N SER A 67 3.62 -11.12 18.00
CA SER A 67 4.59 -10.98 19.09
C SER A 67 4.75 -9.54 19.56
N LEU A 68 4.51 -8.57 18.67
CA LEU A 68 4.52 -7.14 18.97
C LEU A 68 3.16 -6.58 19.40
N ASP A 69 2.09 -7.40 19.39
CA ASP A 69 0.71 -7.01 19.74
C ASP A 69 0.25 -5.72 19.01
N LEU A 70 0.48 -5.67 17.70
CA LEU A 70 0.26 -4.46 16.91
C LEU A 70 -1.22 -4.18 16.70
N VAL A 71 -1.57 -2.90 16.85
CA VAL A 71 -2.79 -2.32 16.31
C VAL A 71 -2.63 -2.20 14.79
N LEU A 72 -3.26 -3.12 14.05
CA LEU A 72 -3.36 -3.03 12.61
C LEU A 72 -4.44 -2.02 12.21
N ILE A 73 -4.21 -1.34 11.09
CA ILE A 73 -5.13 -0.35 10.53
C ILE A 73 -5.52 -0.79 9.13
N ILE A 74 -6.82 -0.97 8.91
CA ILE A 74 -7.39 -1.25 7.58
C ILE A 74 -8.38 -0.12 7.25
N PRO A 75 -7.99 0.89 6.45
CA PRO A 75 -8.88 2.00 6.16
C PRO A 75 -10.22 1.56 5.56
N ASN A 76 -11.32 2.15 6.02
CA ASN A 76 -12.69 1.85 5.61
C ASN A 76 -13.11 0.38 5.83
N LYS A 77 -12.54 -0.28 6.85
CA LYS A 77 -12.88 -1.67 7.20
C LYS A 77 -14.36 -1.82 7.54
N ALA A 78 -14.97 -0.86 8.24
CA ALA A 78 -16.39 -0.92 8.57
C ALA A 78 -17.27 -0.99 7.30
N GLU A 79 -16.95 -0.18 6.28
CA GLU A 79 -17.64 -0.22 4.98
C GLU A 79 -17.35 -1.51 4.22
N ILE A 80 -16.10 -1.99 4.23
CA ILE A 80 -15.72 -3.27 3.61
C ILE A 80 -16.49 -4.43 4.24
N ASP A 81 -16.58 -4.48 5.57
CA ASP A 81 -17.25 -5.54 6.32
C ASP A 81 -18.77 -5.49 6.09
N ALA A 82 -19.36 -4.30 6.08
CA ALA A 82 -20.78 -4.10 5.75
C ALA A 82 -21.10 -4.57 4.33
N LEU A 83 -20.28 -4.19 3.33
CA LEU A 83 -20.44 -4.64 1.95
C LEU A 83 -20.21 -6.14 1.81
N THR A 84 -19.20 -6.69 2.49
CA THR A 84 -18.91 -8.14 2.49
C THR A 84 -20.08 -8.93 3.05
N THR A 85 -20.71 -8.44 4.13
CA THR A 85 -21.90 -9.05 4.72
C THR A 85 -23.10 -9.00 3.78
N LYS A 86 -23.31 -7.89 3.05
CA LYS A 86 -24.35 -7.80 2.01
C LYS A 86 -24.06 -8.72 0.82
N ILE A 87 -22.80 -8.91 0.45
CA ILE A 87 -22.41 -9.78 -0.66
C ILE A 87 -22.58 -11.26 -0.29
N SER A 88 -22.29 -11.64 0.96
CA SER A 88 -22.35 -13.04 1.42
C SER A 88 -23.77 -13.60 1.50
N THR A 89 -24.81 -12.76 1.44
CA THR A 89 -26.21 -13.22 1.37
C THR A 89 -26.59 -13.77 -0.01
N TYR A 90 -25.80 -13.47 -1.05
CA TYR A 90 -26.06 -13.94 -2.42
C TYR A 90 -25.40 -15.29 -2.68
N SER A 91 -26.05 -16.12 -3.50
CA SER A 91 -25.48 -17.40 -3.93
C SER A 91 -24.28 -17.19 -4.86
N LYS A 92 -23.37 -18.17 -4.89
CA LYS A 92 -22.22 -18.17 -5.80
C LYS A 92 -22.63 -17.99 -7.27
N ALA A 93 -23.71 -18.67 -7.69
CA ALA A 93 -24.23 -18.56 -9.05
C ALA A 93 -24.70 -17.13 -9.40
N ALA A 94 -25.36 -16.44 -8.47
CA ALA A 94 -25.79 -15.06 -8.67
C ALA A 94 -24.60 -14.08 -8.77
N LEU A 95 -23.56 -14.31 -7.95
CA LEU A 95 -22.32 -13.52 -8.01
C LEU A 95 -21.58 -13.73 -9.34
N GLU A 96 -21.48 -14.97 -9.82
CA GLU A 96 -20.88 -15.28 -11.12
C GLU A 96 -21.63 -14.62 -12.28
N GLU A 97 -22.97 -14.64 -12.24
CA GLU A 97 -23.77 -14.00 -13.27
C GLU A 97 -23.60 -12.47 -13.26
N ALA A 98 -23.62 -11.85 -12.09
CA ALA A 98 -23.36 -10.42 -11.95
C ALA A 98 -21.98 -10.00 -12.48
N LEU A 99 -20.95 -10.84 -12.27
CA LEU A 99 -19.61 -10.60 -12.81
C LEU A 99 -19.55 -10.72 -14.35
N LYS A 100 -20.35 -11.61 -14.94
CA LYS A 100 -20.45 -11.74 -16.40
C LYS A 100 -21.22 -10.59 -17.03
N SER A 101 -22.37 -10.25 -16.46
CA SER A 101 -23.26 -9.21 -16.96
C SER A 101 -22.71 -7.80 -16.73
N LYS A 102 -21.82 -7.65 -15.74
CA LYS A 102 -21.21 -6.37 -15.32
C LYS A 102 -22.24 -5.27 -15.03
N ASN A 103 -23.42 -5.66 -14.58
CA ASN A 103 -24.52 -4.74 -14.32
C ASN A 103 -25.43 -5.26 -13.19
N GLY A 104 -26.27 -4.37 -12.66
CA GLY A 104 -27.24 -4.68 -11.64
C GLY A 104 -26.71 -4.55 -10.20
N PRO A 105 -27.62 -4.70 -9.20
CA PRO A 105 -27.35 -4.32 -7.81
C PRO A 105 -26.24 -5.16 -7.16
N ILE A 106 -26.12 -6.44 -7.51
CA ILE A 106 -25.04 -7.32 -7.00
C ILE A 106 -23.69 -6.84 -7.54
N TYR A 107 -23.61 -6.52 -8.83
CA TYR A 107 -22.38 -6.02 -9.44
C TYR A 107 -21.99 -4.66 -8.85
N ASP A 108 -22.97 -3.79 -8.59
CA ASP A 108 -22.72 -2.48 -7.97
C ASP A 108 -22.12 -2.62 -6.56
N LEU A 109 -22.63 -3.55 -5.74
CA LEU A 109 -22.05 -3.87 -4.43
C LEU A 109 -20.61 -4.41 -4.55
N LEU A 110 -20.36 -5.32 -5.49
CA LEU A 110 -19.02 -5.85 -5.74
C LEU A 110 -18.05 -4.75 -6.17
N LYS A 111 -18.49 -3.87 -7.07
CA LYS A 111 -17.73 -2.73 -7.58
C LYS A 111 -17.42 -1.72 -6.48
N GLU A 112 -18.40 -1.42 -5.63
CA GLU A 112 -18.24 -0.53 -4.48
C GLU A 112 -17.23 -1.10 -3.48
N ARG A 113 -17.34 -2.39 -3.12
CA ARG A 113 -16.35 -3.06 -2.25
C ARG A 113 -14.96 -3.03 -2.87
N ALA A 114 -14.86 -3.32 -4.18
CA ALA A 114 -13.60 -3.32 -4.91
C ALA A 114 -12.94 -1.93 -4.93
N LYS A 115 -13.71 -0.84 -4.92
CA LYS A 115 -13.17 0.53 -4.80
C LYS A 115 -12.35 0.69 -3.53
N TYR A 116 -12.88 0.25 -2.38
CA TYR A 116 -12.17 0.33 -1.10
C TYR A 116 -10.95 -0.59 -1.06
N SER A 117 -11.08 -1.84 -1.53
CA SER A 117 -9.93 -2.77 -1.58
C SER A 117 -8.81 -2.25 -2.50
N LYS A 118 -9.17 -1.67 -3.65
CA LYS A 118 -8.21 -1.04 -4.56
C LYS A 118 -7.55 0.18 -3.93
N PHE A 119 -8.32 1.04 -3.27
CA PHE A 119 -7.78 2.19 -2.55
C PHE A 119 -6.75 1.78 -1.49
N ASN A 120 -7.07 0.78 -0.68
CA ASN A 120 -6.14 0.27 0.34
C ASN A 120 -4.87 -0.32 -0.28
N PHE A 121 -4.99 -1.08 -1.38
CA PHE A 121 -3.83 -1.66 -2.06
C PHE A 121 -2.91 -0.60 -2.70
N LEU A 122 -3.49 0.44 -3.32
CA LEU A 122 -2.72 1.53 -3.93
C LEU A 122 -2.02 2.41 -2.88
N ASN A 123 -2.52 2.43 -1.65
CA ASN A 123 -1.97 3.18 -0.54
C ASN A 123 -1.28 2.29 0.52
N LYS A 124 -0.94 1.04 0.18
CA LYS A 124 -0.34 0.08 1.12
C LYS A 124 0.91 0.61 1.83
N GLU A 125 1.75 1.39 1.14
CA GLU A 125 2.94 2.03 1.71
C GLU A 125 2.58 3.07 2.79
N VAL A 126 1.58 3.91 2.51
CA VAL A 126 1.06 4.93 3.43
C VAL A 126 0.44 4.27 4.66
N ILE A 127 -0.34 3.21 4.45
CA ILE A 127 -0.98 2.42 5.51
C ILE A 127 0.07 1.74 6.40
N ALA A 128 1.07 1.09 5.79
CA ALA A 128 2.15 0.44 6.52
C ALA A 128 2.91 1.42 7.42
N ARG A 129 3.22 2.63 6.90
CA ARG A 129 3.85 3.69 7.71
C ARG A 129 2.96 4.15 8.85
N LEU A 130 1.67 4.37 8.60
CA LEU A 130 0.72 4.74 9.65
C LEU A 130 0.59 3.67 10.73
N ILE A 131 0.62 2.38 10.38
CA ILE A 131 0.63 1.30 11.37
C ILE A 131 1.86 1.43 12.28
N ILE A 132 3.06 1.64 11.72
CA ILE A 132 4.27 1.80 12.54
C ILE A 132 4.16 3.05 13.44
N LEU A 133 3.77 4.20 12.89
CA LEU A 133 3.64 5.45 13.65
C LEU A 133 2.56 5.36 14.74
N ALA A 134 1.41 4.73 14.44
CA ALA A 134 0.35 4.52 15.41
C ALA A 134 0.83 3.65 16.58
N ASN A 135 1.59 2.59 16.31
CA ASN A 135 2.13 1.71 17.36
C ASN A 135 3.35 2.29 18.11
N MET A 136 3.80 3.51 17.76
CA MET A 136 4.70 4.30 18.60
C MET A 136 3.92 5.16 19.63
N LEU A 137 2.60 5.24 19.50
CA LEU A 137 1.71 5.84 20.50
C LEU A 137 1.37 4.82 21.59
N PRO A 138 0.88 5.27 22.76
CA PRO A 138 0.17 4.41 23.69
C PRO A 138 -0.95 3.64 22.99
N LYS A 139 -1.15 2.36 23.35
CA LYS A 139 -2.06 1.45 22.64
C LYS A 139 -3.49 2.00 22.49
N ASN A 140 -4.00 2.65 23.52
CA ASN A 140 -5.32 3.29 23.50
C ASN A 140 -5.42 4.42 22.45
N GLU A 141 -4.36 5.21 22.26
CA GLU A 141 -4.31 6.26 21.25
C GLU A 141 -4.13 5.68 19.84
N ALA A 142 -3.36 4.61 19.72
CA ALA A 142 -3.24 3.84 18.46
C ALA A 142 -4.60 3.26 18.03
N GLU A 143 -5.37 2.71 18.97
CA GLU A 143 -6.72 2.17 18.73
C GLU A 143 -7.72 3.26 18.32
N LYS A 144 -7.66 4.46 18.93
CA LYS A 144 -8.48 5.60 18.49
C LYS A 144 -8.13 6.01 17.06
N LEU A 145 -6.84 6.12 16.73
CA LEU A 145 -6.41 6.45 15.37
C LEU A 145 -6.87 5.39 14.36
N ALA A 146 -6.81 4.10 14.74
CA ALA A 146 -7.37 3.02 13.95
C ALA A 146 -8.88 3.20 13.75
N ALA A 147 -9.66 3.46 14.81
CA ALA A 147 -11.10 3.67 14.72
C ALA A 147 -11.50 4.81 13.77
N VAL A 148 -10.72 5.89 13.73
CA VAL A 148 -10.91 6.99 12.75
C VAL A 148 -10.75 6.48 11.32
N LEU A 149 -9.68 5.72 11.06
CA LEU A 149 -9.34 5.22 9.72
C LEU A 149 -10.30 4.10 9.26
N GLU A 150 -10.67 3.21 10.17
CA GLU A 150 -11.46 2.01 9.92
C GLU A 150 -12.97 2.30 9.85
N ALA A 151 -13.49 3.21 10.68
CA ALA A 151 -14.92 3.41 10.89
C ALA A 151 -15.37 4.88 10.93
N LYS A 152 -14.46 5.84 10.67
CA LYS A 152 -14.74 7.30 10.71
C LYS A 152 -15.26 7.79 12.07
N ILE A 153 -14.80 7.14 13.15
CA ILE A 153 -15.08 7.56 14.53
C ILE A 153 -14.05 8.62 14.91
N PHE A 154 -14.44 9.90 14.85
CA PHE A 154 -13.52 11.03 14.99
C PHE A 154 -13.30 11.44 16.46
N ASP A 155 -12.52 10.63 17.18
CA ASP A 155 -12.03 10.98 18.53
C ASP A 155 -10.75 11.81 18.50
N VAL A 156 -10.45 12.50 19.60
CA VAL A 156 -9.17 13.20 19.77
C VAL A 156 -8.08 12.19 20.14
N VAL A 157 -6.95 12.26 19.43
CA VAL A 157 -5.79 11.37 19.64
C VAL A 157 -4.62 12.16 20.21
N ASP A 158 -4.08 11.71 21.34
CA ASP A 158 -2.86 12.29 21.92
C ASP A 158 -1.63 11.74 21.18
N VAL A 159 -0.85 12.65 20.58
CA VAL A 159 0.38 12.33 19.83
C VAL A 159 1.64 12.89 20.52
N SER A 160 1.55 13.25 21.79
CA SER A 160 2.65 13.82 22.59
C SER A 160 3.85 12.88 22.77
N SER A 161 3.67 11.58 22.61
CA SER A 161 4.77 10.60 22.66
C SER A 161 5.68 10.63 21.42
N LEU A 162 5.28 11.34 20.36
CA LEU A 162 6.03 11.46 19.12
C LEU A 162 6.72 12.81 19.02
N ASP A 163 7.90 12.82 18.38
CA ASP A 163 8.57 14.05 17.97
C ASP A 163 7.81 14.78 16.85
N GLN A 164 8.17 16.06 16.62
CA GLN A 164 7.49 16.90 15.63
C GLN A 164 7.56 16.37 14.21
N GLU A 165 8.65 15.67 13.84
CA GLU A 165 8.80 15.08 12.51
C GLU A 165 7.80 13.95 12.29
N LYS A 166 7.68 13.02 13.25
CA LYS A 166 6.71 11.93 13.21
C LYS A 166 5.27 12.43 13.31
N GLN A 167 5.01 13.46 14.11
CA GLN A 167 3.70 14.12 14.16
C GLN A 167 3.31 14.68 12.79
N LYS A 168 4.24 15.37 12.10
CA LYS A 168 4.04 15.85 10.73
C LYS A 168 3.84 14.70 9.74
N GLU A 169 4.55 13.60 9.90
CA GLU A 169 4.41 12.42 9.05
C GLU A 169 3.02 11.75 9.21
N ILE A 170 2.48 11.68 10.42
CA ILE A 170 1.09 11.24 10.66
C ILE A 170 0.12 12.12 9.86
N LEU A 171 0.22 13.45 9.98
CA LEU A 171 -0.66 14.38 9.27
C LEU A 171 -0.58 14.21 7.74
N GLN A 172 0.62 14.05 7.20
CA GLN A 172 0.83 13.82 5.77
C GLN A 172 0.18 12.51 5.31
N ASN A 173 0.41 11.41 6.03
CA ASN A 173 -0.15 10.13 5.67
C ASN A 173 -1.68 10.08 5.81
N LEU A 174 -2.25 10.74 6.82
CA LEU A 174 -3.70 10.92 6.94
C LEU A 174 -4.27 11.68 5.74
N THR A 175 -3.63 12.78 5.35
CA THR A 175 -4.04 13.60 4.19
C THR A 175 -4.02 12.79 2.90
N ARG A 176 -2.99 11.95 2.71
CA ARG A 176 -2.88 11.02 1.56
C ARG A 176 -4.03 10.01 1.54
N LEU A 177 -4.51 9.60 2.71
CA LEU A 177 -5.70 8.76 2.87
C LEU A 177 -7.03 9.53 2.84
N LYS A 178 -7.00 10.83 2.49
CA LYS A 178 -8.17 11.72 2.45
C LYS A 178 -8.84 11.87 3.82
N ILE A 179 -8.05 11.82 4.89
CA ILE A 179 -8.48 12.15 6.25
C ILE A 179 -7.76 13.42 6.67
N TYR A 180 -8.53 14.44 6.99
CA TYR A 180 -8.00 15.75 7.32
C TYR A 180 -8.00 15.97 8.82
N ALA A 181 -6.83 16.31 9.36
CA ALA A 181 -6.62 16.49 10.79
C ALA A 181 -5.61 17.60 11.05
N THR A 182 -5.70 18.25 12.20
CA THR A 182 -4.78 19.27 12.71
C THR A 182 -4.16 18.81 14.02
N ILE A 183 -2.89 19.16 14.26
CA ILE A 183 -2.25 18.96 15.57
C ILE A 183 -2.15 20.32 16.26
N SER A 184 -2.71 20.41 17.47
CA SER A 184 -2.56 21.57 18.35
C SER A 184 -2.32 21.07 19.77
N ASN A 185 -1.30 21.59 20.46
CA ASN A 185 -0.91 21.15 21.80
C ASN A 185 -0.73 19.62 21.91
N ASN A 186 -0.08 19.00 20.90
CA ASN A 186 0.10 17.56 20.77
C ASN A 186 -1.20 16.73 20.68
N LEU A 187 -2.35 17.36 20.43
CA LEU A 187 -3.61 16.68 20.20
C LEU A 187 -3.96 16.72 18.72
N LEU A 188 -4.09 15.53 18.14
CA LEU A 188 -4.58 15.33 16.78
C LEU A 188 -6.11 15.40 16.79
N THR A 189 -6.64 16.37 16.05
CA THR A 189 -8.07 16.66 15.96
C THR A 189 -8.51 16.60 14.50
N PHE A 190 -9.64 15.94 14.23
CA PHE A 190 -10.11 15.72 12.86
C PHE A 190 -11.07 16.82 12.43
N LYS A 191 -10.93 17.28 11.18
CA LYS A 191 -11.74 18.35 10.60
C LYS A 191 -12.44 17.89 9.33
N LYS A 192 -13.53 18.59 8.99
CA LYS A 192 -14.13 18.50 7.66
C LYS A 192 -13.13 19.07 6.63
N GLU A 193 -13.09 18.46 5.45
CA GLU A 193 -12.13 18.74 4.35
C GLU A 193 -11.93 20.25 4.09
N GLU A 194 -13.02 21.01 3.98
CA GLU A 194 -12.99 22.45 3.69
C GLU A 194 -12.32 23.29 4.78
N GLN A 195 -12.48 22.92 6.06
CA GLN A 195 -11.91 23.66 7.20
C GLN A 195 -10.43 23.32 7.42
N ALA A 196 -10.04 22.11 7.06
CA ALA A 196 -8.70 21.64 7.25
C ALA A 196 -7.71 22.28 6.26
N LEU A 197 -8.10 22.40 4.99
CA LEU A 197 -7.25 22.96 3.93
C LEU A 197 -6.87 24.43 4.15
N GLN A 198 -7.70 25.21 4.86
CA GLN A 198 -7.41 26.61 5.18
C GLN A 198 -6.46 26.80 6.36
N GLU A 199 -6.45 25.87 7.33
CA GLU A 199 -5.65 25.98 8.55
C GLU A 199 -4.34 25.20 8.50
N LEU A 200 -4.23 24.17 7.65
CA LEU A 200 -3.24 23.12 7.85
C LEU A 200 -1.79 23.46 7.52
N GLN A 201 -1.51 24.48 6.71
CA GLN A 201 -0.18 24.68 6.08
C GLN A 201 0.40 23.42 5.38
N ILE A 202 -0.36 22.33 5.27
CA ILE A 202 0.02 21.10 4.57
C ILE A 202 -0.49 21.25 3.15
N LYS A 203 0.44 21.44 2.22
CA LYS A 203 0.14 21.47 0.80
C LYS A 203 -0.46 20.13 0.39
N GLU A 204 -1.61 20.18 -0.30
CA GLU A 204 -2.27 18.98 -0.82
C GLU A 204 -1.32 18.22 -1.74
N GLN A 205 -1.27 16.90 -1.59
CA GLN A 205 -0.45 16.01 -2.41
C GLN A 205 -1.32 15.08 -3.24
N VAL A 206 -0.87 14.77 -4.45
CA VAL A 206 -1.50 13.81 -5.35
C VAL A 206 -0.51 12.69 -5.69
N GLN A 207 -1.02 11.47 -5.76
CA GLN A 207 -0.23 10.31 -6.16
C GLN A 207 -0.16 10.24 -7.68
N LYS A 208 1.05 10.15 -8.22
CA LYS A 208 1.33 9.89 -9.64
C LYS A 208 2.14 8.60 -9.77
N ILE A 209 2.28 8.12 -10.99
CA ILE A 209 3.04 6.92 -11.30
C ILE A 209 4.31 7.33 -12.03
N TRP A 210 5.46 6.89 -11.51
CA TRP A 210 6.73 7.14 -12.14
C TRP A 210 6.81 6.41 -13.50
N PRO A 211 7.16 7.09 -14.61
CA PRO A 211 7.00 6.51 -15.94
C PRO A 211 7.92 5.31 -16.24
N GLU A 212 9.11 5.26 -15.63
CA GLU A 212 10.14 4.25 -15.93
C GLU A 212 9.90 2.89 -15.26
N ASN A 213 9.40 2.89 -14.02
CA ASN A 213 9.32 1.69 -13.17
C ASN A 213 7.93 1.49 -12.55
N SER A 214 6.95 2.32 -12.91
CA SER A 214 5.60 2.30 -12.34
C SER A 214 5.54 2.43 -10.82
N LYS A 215 6.59 2.95 -10.16
CA LYS A 215 6.61 3.22 -8.72
C LYS A 215 5.64 4.38 -8.43
N PRO A 216 4.76 4.28 -7.42
CA PRO A 216 3.96 5.43 -7.00
C PRO A 216 4.88 6.53 -6.42
N VAL A 217 4.59 7.78 -6.76
CA VAL A 217 5.28 8.96 -6.22
C VAL A 217 4.26 10.02 -5.81
N TRP A 218 4.62 10.83 -4.81
CA TRP A 218 3.78 11.93 -4.35
C TRP A 218 4.32 13.26 -4.86
N ILE A 219 3.45 14.06 -5.45
CA ILE A 219 3.75 15.43 -5.87
C ILE A 219 2.80 16.39 -5.19
N LEU A 220 3.20 17.65 -5.07
CA LEU A 220 2.28 18.70 -4.65
C LEU A 220 1.21 18.90 -5.71
N LYS A 221 -0.05 19.12 -5.31
CA LYS A 221 -1.16 19.33 -6.23
C LYS A 221 -0.95 20.53 -7.15
N GLU A 222 -0.29 21.58 -6.65
CA GLU A 222 0.11 22.74 -7.47
C GLU A 222 1.05 22.39 -8.63
N ASN A 223 1.76 21.25 -8.54
CA ASN A 223 2.65 20.74 -9.59
C ASN A 223 1.99 19.73 -10.52
N GLU A 224 0.70 19.40 -10.32
CA GLU A 224 0.03 18.31 -11.04
C GLU A 224 0.03 18.51 -12.55
N GLN A 225 -0.37 19.68 -13.03
CA GLN A 225 -0.40 19.96 -14.47
C GLN A 225 1.01 19.91 -15.07
N LYS A 226 2.00 20.49 -14.39
CA LYS A 226 3.40 20.47 -14.81
C LYS A 226 3.96 19.04 -14.87
N TRP A 227 3.55 18.19 -13.93
CA TRP A 227 3.89 16.77 -13.96
C TRP A 227 3.30 16.09 -15.19
N ASP A 228 2.01 16.27 -15.46
CA ASP A 228 1.31 15.58 -16.55
C ASP A 228 1.91 15.96 -17.93
N GLU A 229 2.25 17.22 -18.12
CA GLU A 229 2.95 17.71 -19.32
C GLU A 229 4.32 17.03 -19.49
N LYS A 230 5.12 16.98 -18.42
CA LYS A 230 6.48 16.41 -18.44
C LYS A 230 6.48 14.89 -18.53
N GLU A 231 5.51 14.22 -17.91
CA GLU A 231 5.31 12.77 -18.01
C GLU A 231 5.01 12.37 -19.45
N SER A 232 4.13 13.11 -20.13
CA SER A 232 3.81 12.88 -21.54
C SER A 232 5.04 13.02 -22.43
N GLU A 233 5.81 14.10 -22.23
CA GLU A 233 7.07 14.34 -22.96
C GLU A 233 8.10 13.23 -22.68
N PHE A 234 8.25 12.84 -21.42
CA PHE A 234 9.16 11.76 -20.99
C PHE A 234 8.81 10.43 -21.66
N LYS A 235 7.52 10.04 -21.67
CA LYS A 235 7.07 8.80 -22.31
C LYS A 235 7.39 8.76 -23.80
N ASN A 236 7.21 9.89 -24.49
CA ASN A 236 7.54 9.99 -25.92
C ASN A 236 9.04 9.83 -26.17
N VAL A 237 9.89 10.54 -25.41
CA VAL A 237 11.35 10.44 -25.50
C VAL A 237 11.83 9.03 -25.17
N TRP A 238 11.31 8.44 -24.08
CA TRP A 238 11.66 7.08 -23.65
C TRP A 238 11.31 6.03 -24.70
N THR A 239 10.13 6.13 -25.32
CA THR A 239 9.69 5.20 -26.36
C THR A 239 10.63 5.27 -27.57
N ARG A 240 11.01 6.47 -28.02
CA ARG A 240 11.97 6.65 -29.12
C ARG A 240 13.35 6.09 -28.77
N LEU A 241 13.84 6.33 -27.56
CA LEU A 241 15.10 5.74 -27.08
C LEU A 241 15.05 4.22 -27.11
N GLN A 242 13.97 3.59 -26.64
CA GLN A 242 13.83 2.14 -26.65
C GLN A 242 13.85 1.55 -28.06
N VAL A 243 13.25 2.24 -29.03
CA VAL A 243 13.31 1.85 -30.45
C VAL A 243 14.75 1.90 -30.95
N LEU A 244 15.49 2.98 -30.70
CA LEU A 244 16.90 3.11 -31.12
C LEU A 244 17.83 2.12 -30.41
N ILE A 245 17.62 1.85 -29.11
CA ILE A 245 18.35 0.81 -28.36
C ILE A 245 18.13 -0.55 -28.99
N THR A 246 16.86 -0.90 -29.25
CA THR A 246 16.49 -2.17 -29.87
C THR A 246 17.08 -2.30 -31.26
N LYS A 247 17.03 -1.22 -32.06
CA LYS A 247 17.64 -1.16 -33.37
C LYS A 247 19.14 -1.39 -33.30
N ASN A 248 19.86 -0.69 -32.42
CA ASN A 248 21.31 -0.82 -32.24
C ASN A 248 21.76 -2.23 -31.83
N GLN A 249 20.89 -3.00 -31.15
CA GLN A 249 21.14 -4.39 -30.80
C GLN A 249 21.06 -5.35 -32.01
N VAL A 250 20.29 -4.98 -33.03
CA VAL A 250 20.06 -5.79 -34.25
C VAL A 250 20.95 -5.33 -35.40
N GLU A 251 21.12 -4.03 -35.57
CA GLU A 251 21.91 -3.39 -36.62
C GLU A 251 22.58 -2.12 -36.08
N LYS A 252 23.81 -1.81 -36.52
CA LYS A 252 24.49 -0.59 -36.08
C LYS A 252 23.71 0.64 -36.54
N LEU A 253 23.49 1.58 -35.62
CA LEU A 253 22.91 2.89 -35.93
C LEU A 253 23.79 3.65 -36.94
N ASN A 254 23.16 4.38 -37.85
CA ASN A 254 23.87 5.31 -38.74
C ASN A 254 24.20 6.64 -38.01
N ASP A 255 24.94 7.53 -38.66
CA ASP A 255 25.40 8.78 -38.03
C ASP A 255 24.25 9.72 -37.63
N GLU A 256 23.15 9.77 -38.40
CA GLU A 256 21.96 10.57 -38.07
C GLU A 256 21.23 10.01 -36.85
N GLU A 257 21.11 8.68 -36.77
CA GLU A 257 20.49 7.97 -35.66
C GLU A 257 21.31 8.03 -34.38
N LEU A 258 22.65 8.04 -34.50
CA LEU A 258 23.55 8.27 -33.36
C LEU A 258 23.39 9.68 -32.81
N ALA A 259 23.31 10.70 -33.68
CA ALA A 259 23.05 12.07 -33.26
C ALA A 259 21.67 12.22 -32.59
N GLU A 260 20.63 11.61 -33.16
CA GLU A 260 19.29 11.57 -32.54
C GLU A 260 19.31 10.86 -31.19
N PHE A 261 20.04 9.74 -31.09
CA PHE A 261 20.17 8.97 -29.87
C PHE A 261 20.80 9.79 -28.74
N ASP A 262 21.90 10.49 -29.02
CA ASP A 262 22.58 11.36 -28.06
C ASP A 262 21.70 12.54 -27.63
N GLU A 263 20.96 13.16 -28.56
CA GLU A 263 20.00 14.22 -28.23
C GLU A 263 18.89 13.69 -27.30
N LEU A 264 18.31 12.54 -27.63
CA LEU A 264 17.26 11.93 -26.84
C LEU A 264 17.75 11.48 -25.46
N GLN A 265 19.01 11.01 -25.33
CA GLN A 265 19.59 10.67 -24.02
C GLN A 265 19.72 11.90 -23.12
N ASN A 266 20.23 13.00 -23.66
CA ASN A 266 20.34 14.26 -22.91
C ASN A 266 18.95 14.77 -22.50
N LYS A 267 17.99 14.73 -23.42
CA LYS A 267 16.62 15.14 -23.16
C LYS A 267 15.95 14.25 -22.11
N TYR A 268 16.19 12.94 -22.16
CA TYR A 268 15.72 11.98 -21.18
C TYR A 268 16.24 12.30 -19.76
N LEU A 269 17.54 12.56 -19.61
CA LEU A 269 18.13 12.91 -18.32
C LEU A 269 17.58 14.22 -17.77
N THR A 270 17.41 15.23 -18.62
CA THR A 270 16.78 16.51 -18.22
C THR A 270 15.36 16.29 -17.71
N LEU A 271 14.51 15.61 -18.49
CA LEU A 271 13.12 15.34 -18.09
C LEU A 271 13.03 14.49 -16.82
N LYS A 272 13.93 13.51 -16.66
CA LYS A 272 14.04 12.69 -15.45
C LYS A 272 14.32 13.55 -14.22
N ASN A 273 15.27 14.47 -14.32
CA ASN A 273 15.65 15.38 -13.23
C ASN A 273 14.53 16.39 -12.92
N GLU A 274 13.88 16.93 -13.95
CA GLU A 274 12.71 17.81 -13.78
C GLU A 274 11.58 17.09 -13.05
N LEU A 275 11.18 15.88 -13.50
CA LEU A 275 10.17 15.07 -12.81
C LEU A 275 10.57 14.78 -11.36
N LYS A 276 11.83 14.42 -11.12
CA LYS A 276 12.35 14.19 -9.76
C LYS A 276 12.21 15.43 -8.88
N SER A 277 12.50 16.62 -9.40
CA SER A 277 12.35 17.89 -8.66
C SER A 277 10.90 18.22 -8.28
N LEU A 278 9.91 17.63 -8.96
CA LEU A 278 8.49 17.83 -8.67
C LEU A 278 7.97 16.86 -7.60
N THR A 279 8.69 15.76 -7.36
CA THR A 279 8.37 14.83 -6.28
C THR A 279 8.69 15.45 -4.93
N VAL A 280 7.82 15.18 -3.96
CA VAL A 280 8.13 15.47 -2.56
C VAL A 280 9.15 14.44 -2.13
N GLU A 281 10.36 14.87 -1.76
CA GLU A 281 11.37 13.97 -1.19
C GLU A 281 10.74 13.22 -0.02
N GLU A 282 10.60 11.91 -0.20
CA GLU A 282 10.27 11.04 0.91
C GLU A 282 11.49 11.07 1.83
N ASN A 283 11.28 11.25 3.13
CA ASN A 283 12.17 10.60 4.09
C ASN A 283 12.01 9.10 3.82
N GLU A 284 12.67 8.54 2.80
CA GLU A 284 12.66 7.12 2.42
C GLU A 284 13.26 6.23 3.52
N GLN A 285 13.55 6.78 4.70
CA GLN A 285 13.92 6.03 5.87
C GLN A 285 12.82 4.99 6.16
N GLU A 286 13.25 3.73 6.10
CA GLU A 286 12.44 2.59 6.47
C GLU A 286 12.05 2.73 7.94
N LEU A 287 10.75 2.94 8.20
CA LEU A 287 10.25 2.96 9.57
C LEU A 287 10.29 1.55 10.13
N LYS A 288 10.83 1.43 11.35
CA LYS A 288 10.96 0.16 12.06
C LYS A 288 10.33 0.31 13.42
N LEU A 289 9.57 -0.70 13.80
CA LEU A 289 9.14 -0.89 15.17
C LEU A 289 9.99 -1.98 15.79
N ILE A 290 10.55 -1.68 16.96
CA ILE A 290 11.41 -2.58 17.72
C ILE A 290 10.66 -2.93 19.01
N GLY A 291 10.45 -4.22 19.25
CA GLY A 291 9.90 -4.72 20.50
C GLY A 291 10.77 -5.81 21.10
N HIS A 292 10.59 -6.05 22.40
CA HIS A 292 11.30 -7.07 23.14
C HIS A 292 10.33 -8.17 23.56
N LYS A 293 10.58 -9.40 23.12
CA LYS A 293 9.79 -10.56 23.55
C LYS A 293 10.34 -11.07 24.88
N ASN A 294 9.55 -10.96 25.95
CA ASN A 294 9.84 -11.64 27.20
C ASN A 294 9.59 -13.14 27.00
N ILE A 295 10.66 -13.91 26.77
CA ILE A 295 10.59 -15.37 26.79
C ILE A 295 10.60 -15.78 28.28
N PRO A 296 9.49 -16.35 28.81
CA PRO A 296 9.50 -16.84 30.18
C PRO A 296 10.61 -17.88 30.32
N LYS A 297 11.47 -17.72 31.34
CA LYS A 297 12.51 -18.72 31.62
C LYS A 297 11.83 -20.07 31.84
N PRO A 298 12.32 -21.16 31.25
CA PRO A 298 11.80 -22.49 31.57
C PRO A 298 11.91 -22.69 33.09
N ASN A 299 10.81 -23.12 33.71
CA ASN A 299 10.84 -23.49 35.12
C ASN A 299 11.96 -24.52 35.31
N PRO A 300 12.83 -24.35 36.32
CA PRO A 300 13.82 -25.37 36.63
C PRO A 300 13.08 -26.70 36.86
N PRO A 301 13.63 -27.84 36.40
CA PRO A 301 13.00 -29.13 36.64
C PRO A 301 12.79 -29.26 38.13
N ALA A 302 11.56 -29.59 38.52
CA ALA A 302 11.19 -29.85 39.91
C ALA A 302 12.21 -30.86 40.45
N SER A 303 13.05 -30.41 41.37
CA SER A 303 14.02 -31.26 42.04
C SER A 303 13.21 -32.34 42.74
N ALA A 304 13.37 -33.59 42.31
CA ALA A 304 12.76 -34.73 43.00
C ALA A 304 13.32 -34.75 44.43
N LEU A 305 12.43 -34.47 45.40
CA LEU A 305 12.64 -34.74 46.83
C LEU A 305 12.25 -36.19 47.11
#